data_AF-A0AAQ4EB29-F1
#
_entry.id   AF-A0AAQ4EB29-F1
#
_cell.length_a   1.000
_cell.length_b   1.000
_cell.length_c   1.000
_cell.angle_alpha   90.00
_cell.angle_beta   90.00
_cell.angle_gamma   90.00
#
_symmetry.space_group_name_H-M   'P 1'
#
loop_
_entity.id
_entity.type
_entity.pdbx_description
1 polymer ?
#
loop_
_entity_poly.entity_id
_entity_poly.type
_entity_poly.pdbx_seq_one_letter_code
_entity_poly.pdbx_strand_id
1 'polypeptide(L)' 'MDNDPLNYNGSLRAGYAAAMVQALKRAHARADAVQIPLLILHGSGDKNCDPDASRDFFDKVSGGDKTLKVGFLFLYRR' A
#
# COMPACT_ATOMS: atom_id res chain seq x y z
N MET A 1 5.40 -7.15 23.21
CA MET A 1 5.72 -7.29 21.77
C MET A 1 7.19 -7.62 21.58
N ASP A 2 8.09 -7.06 22.39
CA ASP A 2 9.54 -7.19 22.22
C ASP A 2 10.09 -8.62 22.43
N ASN A 3 9.40 -9.47 23.20
CA ASN A 3 9.78 -10.87 23.45
C ASN A 3 9.04 -11.88 22.56
N ASP A 4 8.36 -11.44 21.51
CA ASP A 4 7.73 -12.36 20.55
C ASP A 4 8.82 -13.04 19.71
N PRO A 5 8.93 -14.39 19.74
CA PRO A 5 9.97 -15.10 19.00
C PRO A 5 9.83 -14.99 17.46
N LEU A 6 8.68 -14.51 16.97
CA LEU A 6 8.45 -14.27 15.53
C LEU A 6 8.86 -12.86 15.08
N ASN A 7 9.20 -11.97 16.01
CA ASN A 7 9.66 -10.62 15.67
C ASN A 7 11.16 -10.60 15.38
N TYR A 8 11.52 -10.15 14.18
CA TYR A 8 12.90 -9.85 13.85
C TYR A 8 13.30 -8.50 14.46
N ASN A 9 14.22 -8.53 15.44
CA ASN A 9 14.68 -7.34 16.17
C ASN A 9 16.00 -6.75 15.62
N GLY A 10 16.53 -7.29 14.52
CA GLY A 10 17.75 -6.77 13.89
C GLY A 10 17.48 -5.63 12.91
N SER A 11 18.55 -5.02 12.40
CA SER A 11 18.43 -3.99 11.36
C SER A 11 17.95 -4.57 10.03
N LEU A 12 17.20 -3.76 9.27
CA LEU A 12 16.80 -4.11 7.91
C LEU A 12 18.04 -4.34 7.02
N ARG A 13 18.09 -5.47 6.31
CA ARG A 13 19.19 -5.76 5.39
C ARG A 13 19.17 -4.76 4.23
N ALA A 14 20.30 -4.11 3.95
CA ALA A 14 20.39 -3.06 2.92
C ALA A 14 19.91 -3.51 1.53
N GLY A 15 20.26 -4.73 1.11
CA GLY A 15 19.80 -5.28 -0.17
C GLY A 15 18.27 -5.46 -0.24
N TYR A 16 17.63 -5.81 0.88
CA TYR A 16 16.17 -5.91 0.96
C TYR A 16 15.52 -4.52 0.88
N ALA A 17 16.06 -3.54 1.61
CA ALA A 17 15.60 -2.15 1.53
C ALA A 17 15.69 -1.60 0.09
N ALA A 18 16.82 -1.86 -0.60
CA ALA A 18 17.01 -1.44 -1.98
C ALA A 18 15.98 -2.10 -2.93
N ALA A 19 15.75 -3.41 -2.77
CA ALA A 19 14.76 -4.14 -3.58
C ALA A 19 13.34 -3.63 -3.34
N MET A 20 12.95 -3.34 -2.09
CA MET A 20 11.65 -2.74 -1.77
C MET A 20 11.46 -1.40 -2.48
N VAL A 21 12.44 -0.50 -2.37
CA VAL A 21 12.37 0.82 -3.02
C VAL A 21 12.24 0.69 -4.54
N GLN A 22 12.98 -0.23 -5.16
CA GLN A 22 12.88 -0.50 -6.60
C GLN A 22 11.51 -1.05 -6.98
N ALA A 23 10.96 -1.98 -6.20
CA ALA A 23 9.63 -2.55 -6.43
C ALA A 23 8.53 -1.48 -6.34
N LEU A 24 8.57 -0.62 -5.32
CA LEU A 24 7.62 0.49 -5.14
C LEU A 24 7.66 1.45 -6.34
N LYS A 25 8.86 1.87 -6.76
CA LYS A 25 9.04 2.72 -7.94
C LYS A 25 8.46 2.07 -9.21
N ARG A 26 8.76 0.79 -9.43
CA ARG A 26 8.27 0.03 -10.58
C ARG A 26 6.75 -0.07 -10.57
N ALA A 27 6.14 -0.33 -9.42
CA ALA A 27 4.68 -0.44 -9.29
C ALA A 27 4.00 0.90 -9.62
N HIS A 28 4.44 2.00 -9.02
CA HIS A 28 3.88 3.33 -9.30
C HIS A 28 4.09 3.79 -10.74
N ALA A 29 5.24 3.49 -11.34
CA ALA A 29 5.54 3.86 -12.72
C ALA A 29 4.73 3.06 -13.76
N ARG A 30 4.12 1.94 -13.35
CA ARG A 30 3.31 1.06 -14.21
C ARG A 30 1.87 0.94 -13.74
N ALA A 31 1.38 1.88 -12.94
CA ALA A 31 0.01 1.87 -12.45
C ALA A 31 -1.01 1.89 -13.61
N ASP A 32 -0.67 2.56 -14.71
CA ASP A 32 -1.44 2.62 -15.96
C ASP A 32 -1.62 1.25 -16.64
N ALA A 33 -0.72 0.29 -16.38
CA ALA A 33 -0.84 -1.07 -16.90
C ALA A 33 -1.95 -1.89 -16.20
N VAL A 34 -2.51 -1.40 -15.08
CA VAL A 34 -3.65 -2.03 -14.42
C VAL A 34 -4.93 -1.67 -15.18
N GLN A 35 -5.50 -2.66 -15.88
CA GLN A 35 -6.70 -2.51 -16.71
C GLN A 35 -7.92 -3.28 -16.18
N ILE A 36 -7.78 -3.94 -15.03
CA ILE A 36 -8.84 -4.72 -14.40
C ILE A 36 -9.61 -3.88 -13.37
N PRO A 37 -10.85 -4.26 -13.00
CA PRO A 37 -11.54 -3.65 -11.88
C PRO A 37 -10.72 -3.65 -10.60
N LEU A 38 -10.66 -2.52 -9.90
CA LEU A 38 -9.75 -2.30 -8.77
C LEU A 38 -10.45 -1.65 -7.58
N LEU A 39 -10.33 -2.26 -6.40
CA LEU A 39 -10.68 -1.66 -5.12
C LEU A 39 -9.42 -1.43 -4.29
N ILE A 40 -9.15 -0.17 -3.93
CA ILE A 40 -8.08 0.20 -3.01
C ILE A 40 -8.72 0.59 -1.67
N LEU A 41 -8.33 -0.10 -0.60
CA LEU A 41 -8.71 0.22 0.77
C LEU A 41 -7.46 0.63 1.54
N HIS A 42 -7.50 1.81 2.16
CA HIS A 42 -6.34 2.34 2.87
C HIS A 42 -6.75 2.92 4.23
N GLY A 43 -6.02 2.56 5.30
CA GLY A 43 -6.29 3.07 6.64
C GLY A 43 -5.78 4.50 6.81
N SER A 44 -6.61 5.45 7.22
CA SER A 44 -6.18 6.86 7.40
C SER A 44 -5.12 7.07 8.49
N GLY A 45 -4.93 6.08 9.37
CA GLY A 45 -3.91 6.09 10.42
C GLY A 45 -2.75 5.10 10.16
N ASP A 46 -2.60 4.59 8.94
CA ASP A 46 -1.46 3.74 8.59
C ASP A 46 -0.17 4.56 8.69
N LYS A 47 0.76 4.08 9.52
CA LYS A 47 2.07 4.74 9.77
C LYS A 47 3.17 4.19 8.87
N ASN A 48 2.93 3.07 8.19
CA ASN A 48 3.91 2.40 7.34
C ASN A 48 3.71 2.77 5.87
N CYS A 49 2.45 2.84 5.44
CA CYS A 49 2.08 3.18 4.07
C CYS A 49 1.30 4.50 4.09
N ASP A 50 1.82 5.54 3.44
CA ASP A 50 1.11 6.83 3.37
C ASP A 50 -0.15 6.70 2.49
N PRO A 51 -1.34 7.13 2.96
CA PRO A 51 -2.55 7.14 2.15
C PRO A 51 -2.43 7.93 0.84
N ASP A 52 -1.57 8.95 0.78
CA ASP A 52 -1.34 9.74 -0.44
C ASP A 52 -0.71 8.90 -1.56
N ALA A 53 0.13 7.91 -1.23
CA ALA A 53 0.64 6.99 -2.24
C ALA A 53 -0.49 6.18 -2.90
N SER A 54 -1.54 5.83 -2.16
CA SER A 54 -2.71 5.15 -2.73
C SER A 54 -3.56 6.07 -3.61
N ARG A 55 -3.65 7.36 -3.28
CA ARG A 55 -4.30 8.38 -4.13
C ARG A 55 -3.53 8.55 -5.44
N ASP A 56 -2.22 8.76 -5.36
CA ASP A 56 -1.34 8.89 -6.53
C ASP A 56 -1.39 7.65 -7.44
N PHE A 57 -1.43 6.46 -6.85
CA PHE A 57 -1.55 5.22 -7.61
C PHE A 57 -2.92 5.13 -8.28
N PHE A 58 -4.00 5.41 -7.54
CA PHE A 58 -5.36 5.41 -8.05
C PHE A 58 -5.51 6.31 -9.27
N ASP A 59 -4.97 7.53 -9.23
CA ASP A 59 -5.08 8.50 -10.33
C ASP A 59 -4.38 8.00 -11.61
N LYS A 60 -3.26 7.28 -11.48
CA LYS A 60 -2.49 6.75 -12.61
C LYS A 60 -3.07 5.49 -13.23
N VAL A 61 -3.91 4.73 -12.52
CA VAL A 61 -4.55 3.52 -13.05
C VAL A 61 -5.49 3.88 -14.21
N SER A 62 -5.35 3.18 -15.34
CA SER A 62 -6.13 3.46 -16.56
C SER A 62 -7.47 2.71 -16.64
N GLY A 63 -7.64 1.65 -15.83
CA GLY A 63 -8.90 0.90 -15.72
C GLY A 63 -10.08 1.79 -15.30
N GLY A 64 -11.23 1.64 -15.98
CA GLY A 64 -12.40 2.49 -15.78
C GLY A 64 -13.22 2.19 -14.52
N ASP A 65 -13.23 0.93 -14.06
CA ASP A 65 -13.91 0.53 -12.82
C ASP A 65 -12.90 0.48 -11.66
N LYS A 66 -12.67 1.65 -11.04
CA LYS A 66 -11.77 1.76 -9.89
C LYS A 66 -12.44 2.52 -8.75
N THR A 67 -12.27 2.01 -7.53
CA THR A 67 -12.73 2.66 -6.29
C THR A 67 -11.59 2.76 -5.28
N LEU A 68 -11.40 3.94 -4.67
CA LEU A 68 -10.50 4.15 -3.53
C LEU A 68 -11.32 4.54 -2.29
N LYS A 69 -11.04 3.90 -1.15
CA LYS A 69 -11.59 4.28 0.15
C LYS A 69 -10.48 4.45 1.18
N VAL A 70 -10.35 5.66 1.71
CA VAL A 70 -9.42 5.99 2.79
C VAL A 70 -10.18 6.18 4.10
N GLY A 71 -9.66 5.62 5.21
CA GLY A 71 -10.27 5.79 6.52
C GLY A 71 -11.55 4.99 6.72
N PHE A 72 -11.58 3.76 6.20
CA PHE A 72 -12.78 2.94 6.24
C PHE A 72 -13.09 2.48 7.67
N LEU A 73 -13.99 3.20 8.34
CA LEU A 73 -14.70 2.72 9.51
C LEU A 73 -15.68 1.64 9.04
N PHE A 74 -15.21 0.39 8.98
CA PHE A 74 -16.00 -0.77 8.57
C PHE A 74 -17.24 -0.90 9.46
N LEU A 75 -18.42 -0.65 8.90
CA LEU A 75 -19.57 -1.58 8.81
C LEU A 75 -19.98 -2.42 10.06
N TYR A 76 -19.57 -2.04 11.26
CA TYR A 76 -19.91 -2.71 12.52
C TYR A 76 -20.32 -1.69 13.60
N ARG A 77 -21.24 -0.79 13.28
CA ARG A 77 -22.18 -0.29 14.29
C ARG A 77 -23.41 -1.20 14.23
N ARG A 78 -23.37 -2.27 15.04
CA ARG A 78 -24.59 -2.80 15.65
C ARG A 78 -24.83 -2.03 16.94
#